data_AF-A0A7C2WNM4-F1
#
_entry.id   AF-A0A7C2WNM4-F1
#
_cell.length_a   1.000
_cell.length_b   1.000
_cell.length_c   1.000
_cell.angle_alpha   90.00
_cell.angle_beta   90.00
_cell.angle_gamma   90.00
#
_symmetry.space_group_name_H-M   'P 1'
#
loop_
_entity.id
_entity.type
_entity.pdbx_description
1 polymer ?
#
loop_
_entity_poly.entity_id
_entity_poly.type
_entity_poly.pdbx_seq_one_letter_code
_entity_poly.pdbx_strand_id
1 'polypeptide(L)'
;MVIREVLEHIYRKGYVKVDEISEELGIPKSLVEHVIRELKNKKYLEILIPLEEAYCSFCPLKSKCHIKTAGVIKSYILTEKAKRLLKTI
;
A
#
# COMPACT_ATOMS: atom_id res chain seq x y z
N MET A 1 10.18 1.17 15.42
CA MET A 1 8.87 0.61 15.79
C MET A 1 7.86 0.77 14.64
N VAL A 2 7.70 1.96 14.06
CA VAL A 2 6.77 2.25 12.92
C VAL A 2 6.89 1.35 11.67
N ILE A 3 8.12 1.03 11.21
CA ILE A 3 8.30 0.22 9.98
C ILE A 3 7.65 -1.16 10.10
N ARG A 4 7.77 -1.79 11.27
CA ARG A 4 7.24 -3.13 11.51
C ARG A 4 5.71 -3.11 11.59
N GLU A 5 5.15 -2.13 12.28
CA GLU A 5 3.70 -1.97 12.43
C GLU A 5 3.02 -1.77 11.08
N VAL A 6 3.61 -0.91 10.22
CA VAL A 6 3.14 -0.72 8.84
C VAL A 6 3.27 -2.03 8.04
N LEU A 7 4.38 -2.76 8.16
CA LEU A 7 4.58 -4.03 7.46
C LEU A 7 3.58 -5.11 7.90
N GLU A 8 3.29 -5.21 9.20
CA GLU A 8 2.30 -6.14 9.77
C GLU A 8 0.89 -5.78 9.33
N HIS A 9 0.55 -4.50 9.31
CA HIS A 9 -0.75 -4.04 8.82
C HIS A 9 -0.94 -4.42 7.34
N ILE A 10 0.06 -4.15 6.49
CA ILE A 10 0.04 -4.53 5.08
C ILE A 10 -0.09 -6.05 4.93
N TYR A 11 0.59 -6.83 5.76
CA TYR A 11 0.51 -8.29 5.74
C TYR A 11 -0.90 -8.80 6.09
N ARG A 12 -1.53 -8.24 7.13
CA ARG A 12 -2.87 -8.65 7.57
C ARG A 12 -3.94 -8.30 6.54
N LYS A 13 -3.84 -7.14 5.88
CA LYS A 13 -4.83 -6.65 4.92
C LYS A 13 -4.61 -7.17 3.49
N GLY A 14 -3.36 -7.46 3.11
CA GLY A 14 -2.99 -7.92 1.77
C GLY A 14 -2.92 -6.82 0.70
N TYR A 15 -3.12 -5.56 1.10
CA TYR A 15 -3.02 -4.40 0.22
C TYR A 15 -2.46 -3.19 0.98
N VAL A 16 -2.10 -2.15 0.23
CA VAL A 16 -1.65 -0.86 0.76
C VAL A 16 -2.61 0.22 0.33
N LYS A 17 -3.10 0.96 1.33
CA LYS A 17 -3.81 2.23 1.16
C LYS A 17 -3.28 3.22 2.20
N VAL A 18 -2.61 4.28 1.74
CA VAL A 18 -1.86 5.20 2.62
C VAL A 18 -2.78 5.86 3.66
N ASP A 19 -3.96 6.28 3.22
CA ASP A 19 -4.94 6.94 4.10
C ASP A 19 -5.40 6.01 5.22
N GLU A 20 -5.74 4.76 4.90
CA GLU A 20 -6.19 3.77 5.89
C GLU A 20 -5.10 3.42 6.89
N ILE A 21 -3.86 3.22 6.44
CA ILE A 21 -2.72 2.94 7.32
C ILE A 21 -2.47 4.15 8.25
N SER A 22 -2.56 5.37 7.71
CA SER A 22 -2.36 6.60 8.47
C SER A 22 -3.43 6.75 9.56
N GLU A 23 -4.68 6.49 9.24
CA GLU A 23 -5.82 6.56 10.16
C GLU A 23 -5.76 5.45 11.23
N GLU A 24 -5.55 4.19 10.83
CA GLU A 24 -5.55 3.07 11.77
C GLU A 24 -4.33 3.07 12.71
N LEU A 25 -3.16 3.54 12.25
CA LEU A 25 -1.94 3.61 13.07
C LEU A 25 -1.73 4.98 13.73
N GLY A 26 -2.56 5.98 13.45
CA GLY A 26 -2.44 7.32 14.03
C GLY A 26 -1.14 8.05 13.65
N ILE A 27 -0.57 7.75 12.48
CA ILE A 27 0.69 8.34 12.00
C ILE A 27 0.49 9.21 10.75
N PRO A 28 1.33 10.24 10.52
CA PRO A 28 1.21 11.09 9.35
C PRO A 28 1.34 10.34 8.02
N LYS A 29 0.53 10.70 7.01
CA LYS A 29 0.57 10.10 5.66
C LYS A 29 1.97 10.14 5.04
N SER A 30 2.70 11.25 5.22
CA SER A 30 4.08 11.40 4.74
C SER A 30 5.03 10.35 5.33
N LEU A 31 4.82 9.97 6.60
CA LEU A 31 5.60 8.93 7.26
C LEU A 31 5.23 7.55 6.70
N VAL A 32 3.94 7.28 6.49
CA VAL A 32 3.47 6.04 5.84
C VAL A 32 4.09 5.88 4.46
N GLU A 33 4.07 6.93 3.64
CA GLU A 33 4.68 6.94 2.31
C GLU A 33 6.18 6.69 2.35
N HIS A 34 6.89 7.31 3.30
CA HIS A 34 8.31 7.10 3.51
C HIS A 34 8.60 5.64 3.87
N VAL A 35 7.85 5.07 4.82
CA VAL A 35 8.00 3.67 5.24
C VAL A 35 7.70 2.69 4.10
N ILE A 36 6.63 2.90 3.33
CA ILE A 36 6.31 2.05 2.17
C ILE A 36 7.46 2.07 1.15
N ARG A 37 8.06 3.24 0.91
CA ARG A 37 9.22 3.40 0.02
C ARG A 37 10.43 2.63 0.53
N GLU A 38 10.72 2.71 1.83
CA GLU A 38 11.78 1.92 2.44
C GLU A 38 11.55 0.42 2.32
N LEU A 39 10.32 -0.04 2.60
CA LEU A 39 9.95 -1.45 2.51
C LEU A 39 10.11 -1.99 1.08
N LYS A 40 9.79 -1.18 0.06
CA LYS A 40 10.05 -1.50 -1.35
C LYS A 40 11.54 -1.57 -1.66
N ASN A 41 12.30 -0.55 -1.25
CA ASN A 41 13.75 -0.49 -1.49
C ASN A 41 14.48 -1.68 -0.84
N LYS A 42 14.01 -2.12 0.32
CA LYS A 42 14.54 -3.28 1.06
C LYS A 42 14.06 -4.64 0.53
N LYS A 43 13.23 -4.64 -0.54
CA LYS A 43 12.59 -5.81 -1.15
C LYS A 43 11.75 -6.62 -0.15
N TYR A 44 11.02 -5.93 0.72
CA TYR A 44 10.07 -6.55 1.66
C TYR A 44 8.66 -6.66 1.09
N LEU A 45 8.35 -5.87 0.06
CA LEU A 45 7.05 -5.85 -0.60
C LEU A 45 7.23 -6.18 -2.09
N GLU A 46 6.47 -7.16 -2.56
CA GLU A 46 6.30 -7.47 -3.98
C GLU A 46 4.87 -7.11 -4.42
N ILE A 47 4.75 -6.52 -5.61
CA ILE A 47 3.44 -6.12 -6.16
C ILE A 47 2.85 -7.35 -6.86
N LEU A 48 1.67 -7.79 -6.42
CA LEU A 48 1.01 -8.96 -7.01
C LEU A 48 0.36 -8.63 -8.34
N ILE A 49 -0.40 -7.53 -8.38
CA ILE A 49 -1.13 -7.08 -9.57
C ILE A 49 -1.19 -5.56 -9.48
N PRO A 50 -0.70 -4.80 -10.48
CA PRO A 50 -1.14 -3.42 -10.62
C PRO A 50 -2.64 -3.51 -10.95
N LEU A 51 -3.51 -3.22 -9.96
CA LEU A 51 -4.92 -3.02 -10.24
C LEU A 51 -5.00 -1.96 -11.33
N GLU A 52 -5.49 -2.35 -12.50
CA GLU A 52 -5.59 -1.48 -13.66
C GLU A 52 -6.29 -0.20 -13.23
N GLU A 53 -5.72 0.94 -13.58
CA GLU A 53 -6.28 2.24 -13.25
C GLU A 53 -7.69 2.35 -13.85
N ALA A 54 -8.74 2.02 -13.09
CA ALA A 54 -10.09 2.16 -13.59
C ALA A 54 -10.52 3.62 -13.45
N TYR A 55 -10.67 4.27 -14.59
CA TYR A 55 -11.43 5.49 -14.75
C TYR A 55 -12.90 5.24 -14.41
N CYS A 56 -13.60 6.23 -13.86
CA CYS A 56 -15.04 6.14 -13.59
C CYS A 56 -15.79 5.60 -14.83
N SER A 57 -16.32 4.38 -14.76
CA SER A 57 -16.92 3.67 -15.89
C SER A 57 -18.12 4.40 -16.50
N PHE A 58 -18.83 5.20 -15.68
CA PHE A 58 -20.08 5.88 -16.02
C PHE A 58 -20.03 7.41 -15.90
N CYS A 59 -18.85 8.02 -15.74
CA CYS A 59 -18.77 9.48 -15.60
C CYS A 59 -18.89 10.17 -16.97
N PRO A 60 -19.88 11.06 -17.19
CA PRO A 60 -20.02 11.81 -18.44
C PRO A 60 -18.80 12.69 -18.76
N LEU A 61 -18.03 13.06 -17.73
CA LEU A 61 -16.82 13.85 -17.84
C LEU A 61 -15.54 13.00 -17.98
N LYS A 62 -15.63 11.68 -18.18
CA LYS A 62 -14.47 10.76 -18.24
C LYS A 62 -13.36 11.22 -19.20
N SER A 63 -13.70 11.81 -20.34
CA SER A 63 -12.73 12.32 -21.34
C SER A 63 -11.97 13.58 -20.89
N LYS A 64 -12.46 14.29 -19.87
CA LYS A 64 -11.84 15.50 -19.29
C LYS A 64 -11.45 15.34 -17.82
N CYS A 65 -11.81 14.21 -17.22
CA CYS A 65 -11.59 13.92 -15.81
C CYS A 65 -10.29 13.15 -15.65
N HIS A 66 -9.29 13.78 -15.03
CA HIS A 66 -8.02 13.13 -14.69
C HIS A 66 -8.05 12.44 -13.31
N ILE A 67 -9.24 12.28 -12.70
CA ILE A 67 -9.40 11.63 -11.40
C ILE A 67 -9.36 10.11 -11.63
N LYS A 68 -8.27 9.49 -11.21
CA LYS A 68 -8.07 8.03 -11.25
C LYS A 68 -8.76 7.40 -10.05
N THR A 69 -9.86 6.70 -10.25
CA THR A 69 -10.70 6.18 -9.16
C THR A 69 -10.37 4.76 -8.71
N ALA A 70 -9.69 3.93 -9.50
CA ALA A 70 -9.36 2.55 -9.08
C ALA A 70 -7.86 2.16 -9.12
N GLY A 71 -6.94 3.14 -9.17
CA GLY A 71 -5.49 2.89 -9.05
C GLY A 71 -4.92 3.06 -7.63
N VAL A 72 -5.76 3.35 -6.63
CA VAL A 72 -5.31 3.80 -5.30
C VAL A 72 -4.90 2.64 -4.39
N ILE A 73 -5.48 1.46 -4.61
CA ILE A 73 -5.19 0.26 -3.82
C ILE A 73 -4.19 -0.58 -4.61
N LYS A 74 -3.02 -0.82 -4.03
CA LYS A 74 -2.02 -1.73 -4.60
C LYS A 74 -1.99 -3.00 -3.76
N SER A 75 -2.23 -4.14 -4.40
CA SER A 75 -2.14 -5.44 -3.73
C SER A 75 -0.68 -5.84 -3.57
N TYR A 76 -0.29 -6.24 -2.36
CA TYR A 76 1.08 -6.58 -2.02
C TYR A 76 1.17 -7.95 -1.36
N ILE A 77 2.26 -8.64 -1.68
CA ILE A 77 2.71 -9.84 -1.00
C ILE A 77 4.01 -9.52 -0.25
N LEU A 78 4.14 -10.09 0.95
CA LEU A 78 5.40 -10.07 1.69
C LEU A 78 6.38 -11.08 1.10
N THR A 79 7.61 -10.65 0.89
CA THR A 79 8.70 -11.56 0.52
C THR A 79 9.07 -12.46 1.70
N GLU A 80 9.72 -13.60 1.43
CA GLU A 80 10.22 -14.50 2.49
C GLU A 80 11.14 -13.77 3.49
N LYS A 81 11.90 -12.78 3.01
CA LYS A 81 12.74 -11.92 3.85
C LYS A 81 11.91 -11.11 4.86
N ALA A 82 10.77 -10.55 4.41
CA ALA A 82 9.84 -9.83 5.27
C ALA A 82 9.17 -10.77 6.27
N LYS A 83 8.76 -11.97 5.84
CA LYS A 83 8.17 -12.98 6.72
C LYS A 83 9.13 -13.40 7.84
N ARG A 84 10.43 -13.54 7.57
CA ARG A 84 11.45 -13.81 8.61
C ARG A 84 11.53 -12.68 9.64
N LEU A 85 11.48 -11.43 9.19
CA LEU A 85 11.46 -10.27 10.08
C LEU A 85 10.25 -10.29 11.03
N LEU A 86 9.09 -10.73 10.55
CA LEU A 86 7.89 -10.87 11.37
C LEU A 86 7.92 -12.09 12.32
N LYS A 87 8.71 -13.12 12.01
CA LYS A 87 8.83 -14.37 12.81
C LYS A 87 9.88 -14.32 13.93
N THR A 88 10.71 -13.28 14.01
CA THR A 88 11.85 -13.24 14.96
C THR A 88 11.42 -12.79 16.36
N ILE A 89 10.31 -13.34 16.88
CA ILE A 89 9.84 -13.19 18.27
C ILE A 89 9.27 -14.53 18.74
#